data_AF-A0A3R7F0S6-F1
#
_entry.id   AF-A0A3R7F0S6-F1
#
_cell.length_a   1.000
_cell.length_b   1.000
_cell.length_c   1.000
_cell.angle_alpha   90.00
_cell.angle_beta   90.00
_cell.angle_gamma   90.00
#
_symmetry.space_group_name_H-M   'P 1'
#
loop_
_entity.id
_entity.type
_entity.pdbx_description
1 polymer ?
#
loop_
_entity_poly.entity_id
_entity_poly.type
_entity_poly.pdbx_seq_one_letter_code
_entity_poly.pdbx_strand_id
1 'polypeptide(L)'
;MFKFARKQQIIEIGNVTIGGQIGENPTVIIPTIFYDGHNIVDVNAGIFDEEKAESLIVEVEEACDATNTPYIFQVVGVTPDLMIKGLDFVADRTDAPLIVDSADLEARLAGLSHASEQFGSRTMYNAINMMIEEPEIDALSRSQIEGVVILGFNMQDPSVKARIEMLEDGGGFVDKGLLEIAKECGFEK
;
A
#
# COMPACT_ATOMS: atom_id res chain seq x y z
N MET A 1 -10.41 -12.92 -25.14
CA MET A 1 -10.42 -12.29 -23.81
C MET A 1 -10.02 -13.36 -22.81
N PHE A 2 -8.96 -13.14 -22.05
CA PHE A 2 -8.49 -14.10 -21.05
C PHE A 2 -9.48 -14.13 -19.88
N LYS A 3 -9.74 -15.30 -19.30
CA LYS A 3 -10.65 -15.47 -18.16
C LYS A 3 -9.99 -16.40 -17.15
N PHE A 4 -9.96 -15.99 -15.89
CA PHE A 4 -9.42 -16.84 -14.84
C PHE A 4 -10.39 -17.98 -14.54
N ALA A 5 -9.86 -19.20 -14.41
CA ALA A 5 -10.65 -20.37 -14.04
C ALA A 5 -11.16 -20.31 -12.59
N ARG A 6 -10.44 -19.64 -11.70
CA ARG A 6 -10.84 -19.41 -10.31
C ARG A 6 -11.77 -18.20 -10.20
N LYS A 7 -12.73 -18.26 -9.28
CA LYS A 7 -13.51 -17.09 -8.87
C LYS A 7 -12.53 -16.03 -8.35
N GLN A 8 -12.60 -14.82 -8.91
CA GLN A 8 -11.78 -13.71 -8.48
C GLN A 8 -12.41 -13.07 -7.26
N GLN A 9 -11.58 -12.57 -6.34
CA GLN A 9 -12.04 -11.76 -5.23
C GLN A 9 -12.18 -10.32 -5.68
N ILE A 10 -13.08 -9.60 -5.02
CA ILE A 10 -13.27 -8.17 -5.15
C ILE A 10 -13.20 -7.59 -3.75
N ILE A 11 -12.37 -6.57 -3.59
CA ILE A 11 -12.24 -5.79 -2.36
C ILE A 11 -12.57 -4.33 -2.64
N GLU A 12 -12.97 -3.61 -1.61
CA GLU A 12 -13.24 -2.18 -1.65
C GLU A 12 -12.32 -1.51 -0.64
N ILE A 13 -11.58 -0.49 -1.10
CA ILE A 13 -10.71 0.32 -0.26
C ILE A 13 -11.22 1.75 -0.43
N GLY A 14 -11.84 2.33 0.60
CA GLY A 14 -12.56 3.58 0.46
C GLY A 14 -13.59 3.52 -0.68
N ASN A 15 -13.42 4.36 -1.70
CA ASN A 15 -14.28 4.40 -2.90
C ASN A 15 -13.75 3.58 -4.09
N VAL A 16 -12.66 2.83 -3.94
CA VAL A 16 -12.03 2.08 -5.03
C VAL A 16 -12.30 0.58 -4.93
N THR A 17 -12.85 0.01 -6.00
CA THR A 17 -13.05 -1.44 -6.16
C THR A 17 -11.85 -2.07 -6.87
N ILE A 18 -11.24 -3.09 -6.27
CA ILE A 18 -10.07 -3.82 -6.81
C ILE A 18 -10.45 -5.28 -7.04
N GLY A 19 -10.01 -5.84 -8.18
CA GLY A 19 -10.14 -7.26 -8.51
C GLY A 19 -11.27 -7.56 -9.49
N GLY A 20 -11.74 -8.81 -9.50
CA GLY A 20 -12.70 -9.30 -10.49
C GLY A 20 -12.05 -9.92 -11.74
N GLN A 21 -12.89 -10.36 -12.67
CA GLN A 21 -12.45 -10.90 -13.96
C GLN A 21 -11.90 -9.80 -14.87
N ILE A 22 -11.13 -10.19 -15.90
CA ILE A 22 -10.61 -9.23 -16.88
C ILE A 22 -11.78 -8.53 -17.58
N GLY A 23 -11.81 -7.20 -17.46
CA GLY A 23 -12.85 -6.34 -18.00
C GLY A 23 -14.05 -6.12 -17.07
N GLU A 24 -14.04 -6.67 -15.86
CA GLU A 24 -15.09 -6.46 -14.85
C GLU A 24 -14.94 -5.10 -14.16
N ASN A 25 -13.74 -4.77 -13.68
CA ASN A 25 -13.38 -3.47 -13.11
C ASN A 25 -12.19 -2.87 -13.89
N PRO A 26 -12.11 -1.52 -13.98
CA PRO A 26 -10.94 -0.86 -14.56
C PRO A 26 -9.68 -1.11 -13.72
N THR A 27 -8.52 -1.01 -14.35
CA THR A 27 -7.23 -1.09 -13.66
C THR A 27 -7.09 0.08 -12.69
N VAL A 28 -6.72 -0.21 -11.44
CA VAL A 28 -6.38 0.82 -10.45
C VAL A 28 -4.95 1.29 -10.66
N ILE A 29 -4.74 2.61 -10.67
CA ILE A 29 -3.42 3.23 -10.73
C ILE A 29 -2.94 3.58 -9.32
N ILE A 30 -1.66 3.37 -9.05
CA ILE A 30 -1.06 3.70 -7.75
C ILE A 30 -0.01 4.79 -7.97
N PRO A 31 -0.40 6.07 -7.97
CA PRO A 31 0.54 7.18 -8.00
C PRO A 31 1.32 7.23 -6.68
N THR A 32 2.65 7.26 -6.77
CA THR A 32 3.54 7.32 -5.59
C THR A 32 4.05 8.75 -5.38
N ILE A 33 4.00 9.23 -4.13
CA ILE A 33 4.52 10.54 -3.73
C ILE A 33 5.49 10.40 -2.54
N PHE A 34 6.39 11.38 -2.40
CA PHE A 34 7.41 11.48 -1.33
C PHE A 34 8.43 10.33 -1.21
N TYR A 35 8.60 9.51 -2.24
CA TYR A 35 9.60 8.43 -2.26
C TYR A 35 11.04 8.95 -2.18
N ASP A 36 11.97 8.08 -1.77
CA ASP A 36 13.39 8.44 -1.69
C ASP A 36 13.95 8.90 -3.05
N GLY A 37 14.65 10.03 -3.06
CA GLY A 37 15.12 10.68 -4.28
C GLY A 37 14.07 11.50 -5.04
N HIS A 38 12.82 11.59 -4.56
CA HIS A 38 11.84 12.52 -5.12
C HIS A 38 12.31 13.96 -4.91
N ASN A 39 12.48 14.72 -5.99
CA ASN A 39 13.06 16.05 -6.00
C ASN A 39 12.27 17.13 -5.22
N ILE A 40 11.09 16.80 -4.69
CA ILE A 40 10.30 17.66 -3.82
C ILE A 40 10.56 17.41 -2.33
N VAL A 41 11.31 16.36 -1.96
CA VAL A 41 11.58 15.99 -0.56
C VAL A 41 13.00 16.39 -0.17
N ASP A 42 13.14 17.10 0.95
CA ASP A 42 14.42 17.28 1.64
C ASP A 42 14.41 16.46 2.94
N VAL A 43 15.01 15.28 2.86
CA VAL A 43 15.09 14.33 3.99
C VAL A 43 15.90 14.90 5.15
N ASN A 44 16.95 15.68 4.86
CA ASN A 44 17.81 16.24 5.92
C ASN A 44 17.08 17.34 6.70
N ALA A 45 16.23 18.10 6.01
CA ALA A 45 15.39 19.12 6.63
C ALA A 45 14.06 18.55 7.16
N GLY A 46 13.69 17.31 6.81
CA GLY A 46 12.44 16.68 7.24
C GLY A 46 11.18 17.38 6.69
N ILE A 47 11.28 17.92 5.47
CA ILE A 47 10.23 18.68 4.79
C ILE A 47 10.10 18.26 3.31
N PHE A 48 9.00 18.68 2.70
CA PHE A 48 8.81 18.61 1.25
C PHE A 48 8.20 19.92 0.73
N ASP A 49 8.35 20.16 -0.57
CA ASP A 49 7.78 21.30 -1.28
C ASP A 49 6.27 21.09 -1.47
N GLU A 50 5.48 21.72 -0.58
CA GLU A 50 4.02 21.59 -0.55
C GLU A 50 3.35 22.05 -1.86
N GLU A 51 3.82 23.15 -2.47
CA GLU A 51 3.22 23.66 -3.72
C GLU A 51 3.41 22.66 -4.87
N LYS A 52 4.61 22.07 -4.98
CA LYS A 52 4.86 21.03 -5.99
C LYS A 52 4.11 19.75 -5.68
N ALA A 53 4.02 19.34 -4.41
CA ALA A 53 3.28 18.15 -4.00
C ALA A 53 1.79 18.29 -4.35
N GLU A 54 1.19 19.43 -4.07
CA GLU A 54 -0.21 19.72 -4.41
C GLU A 54 -0.42 19.73 -5.92
N SER A 55 0.48 20.34 -6.69
CA SER A 55 0.42 20.31 -8.15
C SER A 55 0.47 18.90 -8.72
N LEU A 56 1.25 17.98 -8.13
CA LEU A 56 1.31 16.58 -8.55
C LEU A 56 0.03 15.81 -8.21
N ILE A 57 -0.56 16.07 -7.04
CA ILE A 57 -1.84 15.47 -6.65
C ILE A 57 -2.91 15.89 -7.67
N VAL A 58 -3.04 17.19 -7.94
CA VAL A 58 -4.02 17.72 -8.91
C VAL A 58 -3.79 17.12 -10.30
N GLU A 59 -2.55 17.01 -10.78
CA GLU A 59 -2.25 16.42 -12.09
C GLU A 59 -2.74 14.96 -12.20
N VAL A 60 -2.54 14.17 -11.14
CA VAL A 60 -3.03 12.79 -11.06
C VAL A 60 -4.56 12.75 -11.09
N GLU A 61 -5.23 13.58 -10.29
CA GLU A 61 -6.69 13.61 -10.22
C GLU A 61 -7.30 14.04 -11.56
N GLU A 62 -6.80 15.11 -12.17
CA GLU A 62 -7.27 15.56 -13.48
C GLU A 62 -7.12 14.48 -14.57
N ALA A 63 -5.98 13.76 -14.58
CA ALA A 63 -5.74 12.69 -15.53
C ALA A 63 -6.64 11.47 -15.30
N CYS A 64 -6.84 11.09 -14.02
CA CYS A 64 -7.69 9.96 -13.65
C CYS A 64 -9.17 10.26 -13.89
N ASP A 65 -9.64 11.46 -13.54
CA ASP A 65 -11.01 11.91 -13.77
C ASP A 65 -11.35 11.99 -15.26
N ALA A 66 -10.43 12.53 -16.08
CA ALA A 66 -10.62 12.62 -17.54
C ALA A 66 -10.80 11.24 -18.21
N THR A 67 -10.32 10.18 -17.56
CA THR A 67 -10.38 8.80 -18.07
C THR A 67 -11.29 7.88 -17.26
N ASN A 68 -11.91 8.39 -16.18
CA ASN A 68 -12.65 7.61 -15.20
C ASN A 68 -11.85 6.40 -14.68
N THR A 69 -10.56 6.62 -14.42
CA THR A 69 -9.61 5.61 -13.94
C THR A 69 -9.52 5.69 -12.41
N PRO A 70 -9.80 4.62 -11.67
CA PRO A 70 -9.62 4.63 -10.21
C PRO A 70 -8.14 4.67 -9.83
N TYR A 71 -7.84 5.31 -8.70
CA TYR A 71 -6.49 5.45 -8.19
C TYR A 71 -6.42 5.41 -6.67
N ILE A 72 -5.25 5.05 -6.14
CA ILE A 72 -4.93 5.00 -4.71
C ILE A 72 -3.56 5.62 -4.51
N PHE A 73 -3.44 6.70 -3.72
CA PHE A 73 -2.16 7.36 -3.51
C PHE A 73 -1.26 6.54 -2.59
N GLN A 74 -0.08 6.14 -3.08
CA GLN A 74 0.97 5.56 -2.25
C GLN A 74 1.84 6.66 -1.69
N VAL A 75 1.76 6.82 -0.38
CA VAL A 75 2.50 7.82 0.38
C VAL A 75 3.73 7.15 0.97
N VAL A 76 4.91 7.58 0.53
CA VAL A 76 6.17 7.05 1.03
C VAL A 76 6.76 7.99 2.08
N GLY A 77 7.18 7.46 3.21
CA GLY A 77 7.83 8.25 4.26
C GLY A 77 9.18 7.65 4.65
N VAL A 78 10.27 8.36 4.41
CA VAL A 78 11.63 7.87 4.75
C VAL A 78 12.00 8.02 6.23
N THR A 79 11.18 8.74 7.00
CA THR A 79 11.24 8.84 8.46
C THR A 79 9.82 8.83 9.04
N PRO A 80 9.61 8.51 10.32
CA PRO A 80 8.31 8.59 10.99
C PRO A 80 7.63 9.97 10.83
N ASP A 81 8.39 11.05 11.01
CA ASP A 81 7.87 12.41 10.89
C ASP A 81 7.42 12.74 9.45
N LEU A 82 8.23 12.37 8.46
CA LEU A 82 7.87 12.58 7.05
C LEU A 82 6.69 11.71 6.63
N MET A 83 6.58 10.50 7.17
CA MET A 83 5.44 9.62 6.94
C MET A 83 4.14 10.27 7.41
N ILE A 84 4.07 10.70 8.67
CA ILE A 84 2.86 11.31 9.22
C ILE A 84 2.50 12.60 8.47
N LYS A 85 3.48 13.49 8.26
CA LYS A 85 3.26 14.74 7.50
C LYS A 85 2.78 14.48 6.08
N GLY A 86 3.38 13.51 5.39
CA GLY A 86 3.02 13.17 4.01
C GLY A 86 1.61 12.60 3.93
N LEU A 87 1.23 11.74 4.87
CA LEU A 87 -0.10 11.16 4.93
C LEU A 87 -1.16 12.23 5.18
N ASP A 88 -0.98 13.08 6.19
CA ASP A 88 -1.90 14.18 6.49
C ASP A 88 -2.02 15.13 5.30
N PHE A 89 -0.89 15.48 4.69
CA PHE A 89 -0.87 16.39 3.54
C PHE A 89 -1.72 15.87 2.38
N VAL A 90 -1.55 14.59 2.01
CA VAL A 90 -2.33 13.98 0.94
C VAL A 90 -3.79 13.81 1.37
N ALA A 91 -4.03 13.34 2.60
CA ALA A 91 -5.37 13.11 3.14
C ALA A 91 -6.23 14.38 3.18
N ASP A 92 -5.63 15.53 3.45
CA ASP A 92 -6.29 16.85 3.49
C ASP A 92 -6.68 17.36 2.09
N ARG A 93 -6.08 16.83 1.03
CA ARG A 93 -6.20 17.33 -0.35
C ARG A 93 -6.99 16.41 -1.27
N THR A 94 -7.18 15.15 -0.88
CA THR A 94 -7.94 14.19 -1.65
C THR A 94 -8.67 13.18 -0.76
N ASP A 95 -9.87 12.79 -1.20
CA ASP A 95 -10.65 11.69 -0.61
C ASP A 95 -10.20 10.31 -1.12
N ALA A 96 -9.28 10.26 -2.09
CA ALA A 96 -8.79 9.01 -2.66
C ALA A 96 -8.15 8.10 -1.60
N PRO A 97 -8.22 6.78 -1.72
CA PRO A 97 -7.62 5.89 -0.73
C PRO A 97 -6.09 6.04 -0.70
N LEU A 98 -5.49 5.64 0.43
CA LEU A 98 -4.07 5.83 0.70
C LEU A 98 -3.38 4.48 0.92
N ILE A 99 -2.14 4.35 0.48
CA ILE A 99 -1.23 3.26 0.85
C ILE A 99 -0.10 3.85 1.69
N VAL A 100 0.05 3.35 2.93
CA VAL A 100 1.21 3.62 3.79
C VAL A 100 2.38 2.78 3.30
N ASP A 101 3.50 3.41 2.94
CA ASP A 101 4.69 2.70 2.45
C ASP A 101 6.02 3.27 2.93
N SER A 102 6.98 2.43 3.28
CA SER A 102 8.35 2.87 3.54
C SER A 102 9.30 1.70 3.46
N ALA A 103 10.58 1.96 3.18
CA ALA A 103 11.64 0.98 3.40
C ALA A 103 11.96 0.82 4.89
N ASP A 104 11.73 1.86 5.70
CA ASP A 104 12.00 1.91 7.12
C ASP A 104 10.80 1.40 7.96
N LEU A 105 11.05 0.43 8.84
CA LEU A 105 10.00 -0.19 9.64
C LEU A 105 9.37 0.80 10.64
N GLU A 106 10.17 1.66 11.28
CA GLU A 106 9.64 2.63 12.25
C GLU A 106 8.71 3.63 11.55
N ALA A 107 9.09 4.09 10.36
CA ALA A 107 8.24 4.95 9.54
C ALA A 107 6.95 4.24 9.13
N ARG A 108 7.01 2.98 8.67
CA ARG A 108 5.79 2.21 8.34
C ARG A 108 4.86 2.03 9.54
N LEU A 109 5.39 1.69 10.71
CA LEU A 109 4.58 1.50 11.92
C LEU A 109 3.96 2.81 12.43
N ALA A 110 4.71 3.92 12.36
CA ALA A 110 4.18 5.24 12.67
C ALA A 110 3.03 5.63 11.73
N GLY A 111 3.23 5.43 10.42
CA GLY A 111 2.20 5.66 9.41
C GLY A 111 0.98 4.75 9.59
N LEU A 112 1.18 3.47 9.90
CA LEU A 112 0.10 2.52 10.16
C LEU A 112 -0.76 2.95 11.35
N SER A 113 -0.12 3.28 12.48
CA SER A 113 -0.83 3.72 13.69
C SER A 113 -1.62 4.99 13.41
N HIS A 114 -0.99 5.99 12.78
CA HIS A 114 -1.62 7.26 12.48
C HIS A 114 -2.79 7.11 11.51
N ALA A 115 -2.57 6.42 10.39
CA ALA A 115 -3.59 6.19 9.38
C ALA A 115 -4.76 5.37 9.91
N SER A 116 -4.49 4.35 10.72
CA SER A 116 -5.51 3.55 11.39
C SER A 116 -6.46 4.42 12.22
N GLU A 117 -5.96 5.42 12.93
CA GLU A 117 -6.77 6.30 13.78
C GLU A 117 -7.53 7.36 12.98
N GLN A 118 -6.92 7.92 11.94
CA GLN A 118 -7.46 9.10 11.24
C GLN A 118 -8.30 8.74 10.00
N PHE A 119 -7.86 7.76 9.20
CA PHE A 119 -8.45 7.45 7.89
C PHE A 119 -8.38 5.96 7.53
N GLY A 120 -8.48 5.08 8.54
CA GLY A 120 -8.35 3.62 8.39
C GLY A 120 -9.25 3.02 7.31
N SER A 121 -10.52 3.45 7.26
CA SER A 121 -11.53 2.98 6.28
C SER A 121 -11.21 3.23 4.79
N ARG A 122 -10.15 3.99 4.48
CA ARG A 122 -9.64 4.18 3.11
C ARG A 122 -8.14 3.94 3.01
N THR A 123 -7.56 3.18 3.94
CA THR A 123 -6.12 2.95 4.01
C THR A 123 -5.76 1.51 3.68
N MET A 124 -4.64 1.35 2.99
CA MET A 124 -3.91 0.10 2.85
C MET A 124 -2.48 0.23 3.39
N TYR A 125 -1.84 -0.90 3.66
CA TYR A 125 -0.44 -0.97 4.08
C TYR A 125 0.43 -1.72 3.07
N ASN A 126 1.58 -1.16 2.73
CA ASN A 126 2.60 -1.80 1.91
C ASN A 126 3.88 -2.01 2.76
N ALA A 127 4.29 -3.26 3.03
CA ALA A 127 3.67 -4.53 2.65
C ALA A 127 4.02 -5.64 3.65
N ILE A 128 3.14 -6.65 3.74
CA ILE A 128 3.50 -7.96 4.29
C ILE A 128 4.45 -8.64 3.30
N ASN A 129 5.67 -8.95 3.74
CA ASN A 129 6.73 -9.50 2.89
C ASN A 129 7.61 -10.48 3.69
N MET A 130 8.64 -11.03 3.06
CA MET A 130 9.52 -12.05 3.67
C MET A 130 10.31 -11.58 4.90
N MET A 131 10.37 -10.28 5.17
CA MET A 131 11.06 -9.67 6.31
C MET A 131 10.11 -9.34 7.48
N ILE A 132 8.83 -9.73 7.39
CA ILE A 132 7.84 -9.42 8.43
C ILE A 132 8.20 -10.08 9.76
N GLU A 133 8.09 -9.34 10.85
CA GLU A 133 8.36 -9.81 12.21
C GLU A 133 7.16 -9.58 13.14
N GLU A 134 7.14 -10.27 14.29
CA GLU A 134 6.07 -10.21 15.29
C GLU A 134 5.59 -8.78 15.64
N PRO A 135 6.46 -7.77 15.86
CA PRO A 135 5.97 -6.42 16.16
C PRO A 135 5.12 -5.80 15.04
N GLU A 136 5.43 -6.11 13.78
CA GLU A 136 4.68 -5.64 12.61
C GLU A 136 3.36 -6.40 12.46
N ILE A 137 3.36 -7.72 12.70
CA ILE A 137 2.15 -8.57 12.75
C ILE A 137 1.19 -8.07 13.83
N ASP A 138 1.69 -7.83 15.04
CA ASP A 138 0.91 -7.33 16.17
C ASP A 138 0.30 -5.95 15.88
N ALA A 139 1.03 -5.07 15.19
CA ALA A 139 0.54 -3.75 14.82
C ALA A 139 -0.57 -3.85 13.76
N LEU A 140 -0.36 -4.65 12.72
CA LEU A 140 -1.35 -4.90 11.67
C LEU A 140 -2.64 -5.51 12.24
N SER A 141 -2.52 -6.50 13.12
CA SER A 141 -3.66 -7.17 13.78
C SER A 141 -4.53 -6.24 14.63
N ARG A 142 -3.99 -5.11 15.08
CA ARG A 142 -4.70 -4.09 15.88
C ARG A 142 -5.15 -2.89 15.05
N SER A 143 -4.73 -2.81 13.80
CA SER A 143 -5.05 -1.69 12.92
C SER A 143 -6.50 -1.75 12.43
N GLN A 144 -7.00 -0.60 11.99
CA GLN A 144 -8.34 -0.40 11.44
C GLN A 144 -8.29 -0.05 9.94
N ILE A 145 -7.22 -0.48 9.26
CA ILE A 145 -7.05 -0.28 7.82
C ILE A 145 -7.83 -1.34 7.03
N GLU A 146 -8.15 -1.08 5.76
CA GLU A 146 -8.99 -1.97 4.94
C GLU A 146 -8.21 -3.06 4.21
N GLY A 147 -6.91 -2.87 3.98
CA GLY A 147 -6.16 -3.83 3.17
C GLY A 147 -4.66 -3.77 3.31
N VAL A 148 -4.00 -4.78 2.76
CA VAL A 148 -2.54 -4.90 2.73
C VAL A 148 -2.08 -5.32 1.35
N VAL A 149 -0.92 -4.82 0.94
CA VAL A 149 -0.18 -5.41 -0.17
C VAL A 149 0.62 -6.60 0.38
N ILE A 150 0.52 -7.74 -0.30
CA ILE A 150 1.30 -8.94 0.01
C ILE A 150 2.38 -9.09 -1.05
N LEU A 151 3.63 -8.85 -0.67
CA LEU A 151 4.77 -8.85 -1.58
C LEU A 151 5.45 -10.22 -1.59
N GLY A 152 4.98 -11.10 -2.48
CA GLY A 152 5.58 -12.41 -2.77
C GLY A 152 6.89 -12.32 -3.58
N PHE A 153 7.76 -11.36 -3.29
CA PHE A 153 9.05 -11.21 -3.97
C PHE A 153 10.12 -12.07 -3.30
N ASN A 154 10.89 -12.79 -4.10
CA ASN A 154 12.03 -13.58 -3.65
C ASN A 154 13.29 -13.09 -4.37
N MET A 155 14.24 -12.56 -3.60
CA MET A 155 15.50 -12.02 -4.12
C MET A 155 16.45 -13.09 -4.69
N GLN A 156 16.34 -14.32 -4.20
CA GLN A 156 17.23 -15.43 -4.57
C GLN A 156 16.73 -16.19 -5.79
N ASP A 157 15.40 -16.29 -5.94
CA ASP A 157 14.76 -16.90 -7.10
C ASP A 157 13.57 -16.05 -7.59
N PRO A 158 13.69 -15.34 -8.74
CA PRO A 158 12.62 -14.51 -9.26
C PRO A 158 11.51 -15.30 -9.99
N SER A 159 11.59 -16.64 -10.04
CA SER A 159 10.65 -17.50 -10.75
C SER A 159 9.22 -17.42 -10.22
N VAL A 160 8.23 -17.67 -11.07
CA VAL A 160 6.81 -17.71 -10.66
C VAL A 160 6.58 -18.73 -9.54
N LYS A 161 7.30 -19.87 -9.58
CA LYS A 161 7.20 -20.91 -8.57
C LYS A 161 7.63 -20.39 -7.19
N ALA A 162 8.80 -19.77 -7.09
CA ALA A 162 9.30 -19.25 -5.83
C ALA A 162 8.41 -18.13 -5.24
N ARG A 163 7.78 -17.33 -6.10
CA ARG A 163 6.79 -16.33 -5.66
C ARG A 163 5.51 -16.98 -5.11
N ILE A 164 5.05 -18.07 -5.71
CA ILE A 164 3.90 -18.84 -5.20
C ILE A 164 4.24 -19.49 -3.86
N GLU A 165 5.41 -20.15 -3.75
CA GLU A 165 5.88 -20.75 -2.49
C GLU A 165 5.96 -19.69 -1.39
N MET A 166 6.54 -18.51 -1.67
CA MET A 166 6.53 -17.38 -0.71
C MET A 166 5.12 -17.04 -0.21
N LEU A 167 4.12 -16.98 -1.09
CA LEU A 167 2.74 -16.67 -0.71
C LEU A 167 2.05 -17.80 0.07
N GLU A 168 2.30 -19.06 -0.29
CA GLU A 168 1.60 -20.24 0.23
C GLU A 168 2.26 -20.84 1.49
N ASP A 169 3.59 -20.90 1.55
CA ASP A 169 4.35 -21.57 2.63
C ASP A 169 5.56 -20.78 3.16
N GLY A 170 5.77 -19.55 2.68
CA GLY A 170 6.81 -18.64 3.16
C GLY A 170 8.17 -18.84 2.47
N GLY A 171 8.26 -19.79 1.54
CA GLY A 171 9.46 -19.97 0.69
C GLY A 171 10.74 -20.29 1.47
N GLY A 172 10.62 -20.75 2.72
CA GLY A 172 11.75 -20.98 3.64
C GLY A 172 12.33 -19.73 4.29
N PHE A 173 11.73 -18.55 4.10
CA PHE A 173 12.14 -17.29 4.74
C PHE A 173 11.31 -16.97 5.98
N VAL A 174 10.04 -17.36 5.97
CA VAL A 174 9.10 -17.17 7.07
C VAL A 174 8.47 -18.53 7.38
N ASP A 175 8.09 -18.75 8.64
CA ASP A 175 7.54 -20.03 9.11
C ASP A 175 6.17 -20.38 8.49
N LYS A 176 5.47 -19.39 7.92
CA LYS A 176 4.15 -19.51 7.30
C LYS A 176 4.10 -18.75 5.98
N GLY A 177 3.14 -19.11 5.13
CA GLY A 177 2.84 -18.36 3.91
C GLY A 177 2.39 -16.94 4.21
N LEU A 178 2.81 -15.97 3.38
CA LEU A 178 2.41 -14.57 3.58
C LEU A 178 0.88 -14.37 3.52
N LEU A 179 0.16 -15.22 2.79
CA LEU A 179 -1.32 -15.22 2.77
C LEU A 179 -1.92 -15.70 4.09
N GLU A 180 -1.25 -16.60 4.81
CA GLU A 180 -1.68 -17.05 6.14
C GLU A 180 -1.45 -15.95 7.16
N ILE A 181 -0.27 -15.33 7.14
CA ILE A 181 0.06 -14.19 8.02
C ILE A 181 -0.95 -13.04 7.83
N ALA A 182 -1.26 -12.69 6.58
CA ALA A 182 -2.26 -11.65 6.30
C ALA A 182 -3.64 -11.96 6.92
N LYS A 183 -4.08 -13.22 6.87
CA LYS A 183 -5.34 -13.66 7.49
C LYS A 183 -5.29 -13.59 9.01
N GLU A 184 -4.16 -13.95 9.62
CA GLU A 184 -3.96 -13.84 11.07
C GLU A 184 -4.02 -12.38 11.54
N CYS A 185 -3.58 -11.44 10.69
CA CYS A 185 -3.76 -10.01 10.91
C CYS A 185 -5.18 -9.48 10.64
N GLY A 186 -6.12 -10.33 10.23
CA GLY A 186 -7.52 -9.95 9.95
C GLY A 186 -7.85 -9.62 8.50
N PHE A 187 -6.89 -9.76 7.57
CA PHE A 187 -7.11 -9.50 6.13
C PHE A 187 -7.54 -10.80 5.41
N GLU A 188 -8.86 -11.06 5.40
CA GLU A 188 -9.42 -12.32 4.89
C GLU A 188 -9.74 -12.35 3.38
N LYS A 189 -9.88 -11.17 2.74
CA LYS A 189 -10.33 -11.03 1.36
C LYS A 189 -9.22 -10.71 0.37
#